data_AF-A0A139RCC1-F1
#
_entry.id   AF-A0A139RCC1-F1
#
_cell.length_a   1.000
_cell.length_b   1.000
_cell.length_c   1.000
_cell.angle_alpha   90.00
_cell.angle_beta   90.00
_cell.angle_gamma   90.00
#
_symmetry.space_group_name_H-M   'P 1'
#
loop_
_entity.id
_entity.type
_entity.pdbx_description
1 polymer ?
#
loop_
_entity_poly.entity_id
_entity_poly.type
_entity_poly.pdbx_seq_one_letter_code
_entity_poly.pdbx_strand_id
1 'polypeptide(L)'
;MDGAHNPHAIKALLATLQERFADYRKEILFTCIKTKALEDMLDLLGAMPDTELTLTHFDDSRATDENVLEEAAKSRNLSYQGWQDFLEQKLTDKKEEKQTVRIVTGSLYFLSQVRAYLMERKNENGYTKD
;
A
#
# COMPACT_ATOMS: atom_id res chain seq x y z
N MET A 1 6.88 -3.52 3.12
CA MET A 1 6.89 -2.04 3.23
C MET A 1 8.04 -1.53 2.39
N ASP A 2 7.80 -0.59 1.49
CA ASP A 2 8.81 -0.05 0.57
C ASP A 2 8.69 1.47 0.45
N GLY A 3 9.82 2.18 0.46
CA GLY A 3 9.90 3.64 0.48
C GLY A 3 9.68 4.35 -0.86
N ALA A 4 9.33 3.66 -1.93
CA ALA A 4 9.09 4.27 -3.24
C ALA A 4 8.01 5.36 -3.18
N HIS A 5 8.34 6.56 -3.69
CA HIS A 5 7.49 7.76 -3.58
C HIS A 5 7.66 8.73 -4.75
N ASN A 6 8.26 8.25 -5.85
CA ASN A 6 8.38 8.96 -7.12
C ASN A 6 8.40 7.94 -8.27
N PRO A 7 8.17 8.34 -9.53
CA PRO A 7 8.09 7.41 -10.66
C PRO A 7 9.33 6.52 -10.84
N HIS A 8 10.53 7.05 -10.61
CA HIS A 8 11.77 6.26 -10.70
C HIS A 8 11.84 5.15 -9.63
N ALA A 9 11.51 5.49 -8.39
CA ALA A 9 11.50 4.54 -7.29
C ALA A 9 10.37 3.50 -7.43
N ILE A 10 9.20 3.91 -7.95
CA ILE A 10 8.12 2.97 -8.25
C ILE A 10 8.56 1.96 -9.31
N LYS A 11 9.21 2.39 -10.41
CA LYS A 11 9.77 1.46 -11.40
C LYS A 11 10.74 0.44 -10.78
N ALA A 12 11.58 0.86 -9.84
CA ALA A 12 12.48 -0.05 -9.13
C ALA A 12 11.73 -1.06 -8.24
N LEU A 13 10.67 -0.61 -7.54
CA LEU A 13 9.77 -1.50 -6.79
C LEU A 13 9.10 -2.51 -7.72
N LEU A 14 8.55 -2.07 -8.85
CA LEU A 14 7.90 -2.93 -9.84
C LEU A 14 8.86 -4.00 -10.38
N ALA A 15 10.09 -3.64 -10.71
CA ALA A 15 11.12 -4.59 -11.14
C ALA A 15 11.40 -5.64 -10.06
N THR A 16 11.51 -5.21 -8.80
CA THR A 16 11.71 -6.13 -7.66
C THR A 16 10.52 -7.08 -7.49
N LEU A 17 9.29 -6.60 -7.65
CA LEU A 17 8.08 -7.43 -7.56
C LEU A 17 8.02 -8.45 -8.68
N GLN A 18 8.42 -8.08 -9.90
CA GLN A 18 8.48 -8.99 -11.04
C GLN A 18 9.58 -10.05 -10.86
N GLU A 19 10.75 -9.67 -10.38
CA GLU A 19 11.87 -10.60 -10.19
C GLU A 19 11.62 -11.61 -9.06
N ARG A 20 11.09 -11.14 -7.93
CA ARG A 20 11.03 -11.94 -6.69
C ARG A 20 9.66 -12.53 -6.38
N PHE A 21 8.61 -11.95 -6.95
CA PHE A 21 7.23 -12.26 -6.63
C PHE A 21 6.39 -12.44 -7.91
N ALA A 22 7.00 -12.91 -9.00
CA ALA A 22 6.34 -13.15 -10.28
C ALA A 22 5.04 -13.97 -10.10
N ASP A 23 5.12 -15.08 -9.38
CA ASP A 23 4.03 -16.05 -9.18
C ASP A 23 3.04 -15.67 -8.07
N TYR A 24 3.26 -14.53 -7.41
CA TYR A 24 2.41 -14.08 -6.31
C TYR A 24 1.31 -13.15 -6.81
N ARG A 25 0.15 -13.18 -6.16
CA ARG A 25 -0.81 -12.06 -6.21
C ARG A 25 -0.23 -10.91 -5.39
N LYS A 26 -0.28 -9.69 -5.92
CA LYS A 26 0.21 -8.49 -5.23
C LYS A 26 -0.98 -7.68 -4.75
N GLU A 27 -0.94 -7.25 -3.50
CA GLU A 27 -1.90 -6.31 -2.92
C GLU A 27 -1.11 -5.08 -2.49
N ILE A 28 -1.33 -3.95 -3.15
CA ILE A 28 -0.60 -2.72 -2.93
C ILE A 28 -1.52 -1.68 -2.28
N LEU A 29 -1.15 -1.26 -1.07
CA LEU A 29 -1.71 -0.09 -0.42
C LEU A 29 -0.83 1.13 -0.72
N PHE A 30 -1.42 2.14 -1.34
CA PHE A 30 -0.69 3.30 -1.86
C PHE A 30 -1.29 4.63 -1.41
N THR A 31 -0.41 5.57 -1.06
CA THR A 31 -0.73 6.99 -0.88
C THR A 31 0.54 7.82 -0.99
N CYS A 32 0.44 9.10 -1.36
CA CYS A 32 1.59 9.99 -1.44
C CYS A 32 1.28 11.39 -0.89
N ILE A 33 2.32 12.23 -0.76
CA ILE A 33 2.16 13.65 -0.41
C ILE A 33 1.83 14.50 -1.64
N LYS A 34 1.23 15.68 -1.44
CA LYS A 34 0.71 16.58 -2.50
C LYS A 34 1.74 16.93 -3.59
N THR A 35 3.02 16.95 -3.25
CA THR A 35 4.10 17.36 -4.15
C THR A 35 4.61 16.24 -5.06
N LYS A 36 4.05 15.03 -4.95
CA LYS A 36 4.45 13.89 -5.80
C LYS A 36 3.59 13.79 -7.04
N ALA A 37 4.16 13.15 -8.07
CA ALA A 37 3.47 12.84 -9.31
C ALA A 37 2.51 11.67 -9.11
N LEU A 38 1.35 11.94 -8.49
CA LEU A 38 0.33 10.94 -8.17
C LEU A 38 -0.06 10.14 -9.41
N GLU A 39 -0.54 10.82 -10.46
CA GLU A 39 -1.03 10.18 -11.68
C GLU A 39 0.03 9.28 -12.35
N ASP A 40 1.26 9.78 -12.52
CA ASP A 40 2.36 8.98 -13.10
C ASP A 40 2.66 7.72 -12.29
N MET A 41 2.58 7.80 -10.96
CA MET A 41 2.80 6.63 -10.09
C MET A 41 1.62 5.65 -10.17
N LEU A 42 0.38 6.15 -10.26
CA LEU A 42 -0.80 5.31 -10.45
C LEU A 42 -0.78 4.60 -11.80
N ASP A 43 -0.35 5.27 -12.86
CA ASP A 43 -0.18 4.67 -14.20
C ASP A 43 0.82 3.51 -14.17
N LEU A 44 1.95 3.69 -13.49
CA LEU A 44 2.96 2.65 -13.34
C LEU A 44 2.45 1.47 -12.51
N LEU A 45 1.83 1.74 -11.36
CA LEU A 45 1.32 0.69 -10.46
C LEU A 45 0.17 -0.10 -11.11
N GLY A 46 -0.73 0.58 -11.82
CA GLY A 46 -1.88 -0.03 -12.49
C GLY A 46 -1.51 -0.91 -13.68
N ALA A 47 -0.31 -0.76 -14.24
CA ALA A 47 0.18 -1.61 -15.33
C ALA A 47 0.74 -2.97 -14.86
N MET A 48 0.92 -3.18 -13.56
CA MET A 48 1.48 -4.44 -13.02
C MET A 48 0.43 -5.57 -13.07
N PRO A 49 0.73 -6.73 -13.67
CA PRO A 49 -0.18 -7.88 -13.67
C PRO A 49 -0.37 -8.49 -12.28
N ASP A 50 -1.47 -9.23 -12.09
CA ASP A 50 -1.82 -9.93 -10.86
C ASP A 50 -1.76 -9.02 -9.61
N THR A 51 -2.14 -7.74 -9.77
CA THR A 51 -2.04 -6.71 -8.73
C THR A 51 -3.38 -6.09 -8.43
N GLU A 52 -3.72 -6.03 -7.15
CA GLU A 52 -4.80 -5.23 -6.60
C GLU A 52 -4.20 -3.97 -5.98
N LEU A 53 -4.55 -2.80 -6.53
CA LEU A 53 -4.10 -1.50 -6.04
C LEU A 53 -5.24 -0.83 -5.27
N THR A 54 -4.95 -0.50 -4.01
CA THR A 54 -5.87 0.17 -3.08
C THR A 54 -5.28 1.50 -2.67
N LEU A 55 -6.05 2.57 -2.84
CA LEU A 55 -5.70 3.91 -2.36
C LEU A 55 -6.17 4.11 -0.93
N THR A 56 -5.45 4.96 -0.20
CA THR A 56 -5.79 5.35 1.18
C THR A 56 -5.34 6.78 1.45
N HIS A 57 -5.96 7.43 2.41
CA HIS A 57 -5.44 8.66 3.01
C HIS A 57 -4.69 8.35 4.34
N PHE A 58 -3.89 9.31 4.81
CA PHE A 58 -3.21 9.25 6.12
C PHE A 58 -3.13 10.66 6.72
N ASP A 59 -3.17 10.73 8.05
CA ASP A 59 -3.25 12.01 8.77
C ASP A 59 -1.90 12.74 8.77
N ASP A 60 -1.70 13.63 7.79
CA ASP A 60 -0.54 14.51 7.68
C ASP A 60 -0.91 15.70 6.79
N SER A 61 -0.53 16.92 7.18
CA SER A 61 -0.84 18.12 6.38
C SER A 61 -0.22 18.13 4.98
N ARG A 62 0.80 17.30 4.75
CA ARG A 62 1.46 17.11 3.45
C ARG A 62 0.78 16.03 2.61
N ALA A 63 -0.08 15.20 3.19
CA ALA A 63 -0.76 14.11 2.48
C ALA A 63 -1.57 14.65 1.31
N THR A 64 -1.67 13.87 0.24
CA THR A 64 -2.64 14.17 -0.83
C THR A 64 -4.04 14.22 -0.22
N ASP A 65 -4.80 15.24 -0.61
CA ASP A 65 -6.15 15.45 -0.09
C ASP A 65 -7.01 14.20 -0.34
N GLU A 66 -7.79 13.80 0.67
CA GLU A 66 -8.61 12.59 0.63
C GLU A 66 -9.55 12.56 -0.57
N ASN A 67 -10.25 13.68 -0.85
CA ASN A 67 -11.12 13.80 -2.01
C ASN A 67 -10.40 13.53 -3.34
N VAL A 68 -9.13 13.97 -3.47
CA VAL A 68 -8.33 13.73 -4.68
C VAL A 68 -8.02 12.24 -4.83
N LEU A 69 -7.74 11.54 -3.72
CA LEU A 69 -7.48 10.10 -3.72
C LEU A 69 -8.75 9.29 -4.02
N GLU A 70 -9.90 9.70 -3.48
CA GLU A 70 -11.20 9.08 -3.78
C GLU A 70 -11.59 9.27 -5.25
N GLU A 71 -11.41 10.48 -5.80
CA GLU A 71 -11.66 10.78 -7.21
C GLU A 71 -10.72 9.99 -8.13
N ALA A 72 -9.44 9.91 -7.79
CA ALA A 72 -8.45 9.11 -8.51
C ALA A 72 -8.82 7.61 -8.46
N ALA A 73 -9.23 7.10 -7.30
CA ALA A 73 -9.67 5.72 -7.16
C ALA A 73 -10.91 5.45 -8.03
N LYS A 74 -11.93 6.32 -7.94
CA LYS A 74 -13.17 6.20 -8.71
C LYS A 74 -12.94 6.24 -10.22
N SER A 75 -12.15 7.21 -10.70
CA SER A 75 -11.87 7.38 -12.13
C SER A 75 -11.10 6.20 -12.74
N ARG A 76 -10.30 5.51 -11.93
CA ARG A 76 -9.49 4.35 -12.33
C ARG A 76 -10.12 3.00 -11.93
N ASN A 77 -11.32 3.00 -11.35
CA ASN A 77 -11.99 1.82 -10.81
C ASN A 77 -11.10 1.02 -9.82
N LEU A 78 -10.41 1.74 -8.93
CA LEU A 78 -9.57 1.20 -7.86
C LEU A 78 -10.33 1.19 -6.54
N SER A 79 -9.90 0.31 -5.62
CA SER A 79 -10.37 0.30 -4.25
C SER A 79 -9.86 1.53 -3.50
N TYR A 80 -10.70 2.08 -2.62
CA TYR A 80 -10.32 3.07 -1.62
C TYR A 80 -10.79 2.59 -0.26
N GLN A 81 -9.89 2.53 0.73
CA GLN A 81 -10.26 2.16 2.11
C GLN A 81 -9.25 2.71 3.12
N GLY A 82 -9.63 2.71 4.40
CA GLY A 82 -8.73 3.05 5.49
C GLY A 82 -7.55 2.08 5.57
N TRP A 83 -6.35 2.63 5.79
CA TRP A 83 -5.13 1.83 5.86
C TRP A 83 -5.13 0.88 7.07
N GLN A 84 -5.75 1.24 8.20
CA GLN A 84 -5.91 0.33 9.34
C GLN A 84 -6.72 -0.91 8.94
N ASP A 85 -7.86 -0.71 8.28
CA ASP A 85 -8.72 -1.80 7.81
C ASP A 85 -7.97 -2.70 6.83
N PHE A 86 -7.22 -2.12 5.88
CA PHE A 86 -6.35 -2.88 4.97
C PHE A 86 -5.35 -3.77 5.74
N LEU A 87 -4.71 -3.24 6.78
CA LEU A 87 -3.73 -3.99 7.58
C LEU A 87 -4.38 -5.07 8.44
N GLU A 88 -5.60 -4.84 8.90
CA GLU A 88 -6.38 -5.76 9.75
C GLU A 88 -7.10 -6.86 8.98
N GLN A 89 -7.25 -6.71 7.66
CA GLN A 89 -7.84 -7.73 6.79
C GLN A 89 -7.11 -9.05 7.00
N LYS A 90 -7.74 -9.97 7.72
CA LYS A 90 -7.26 -11.34 7.87
C LYS A 90 -7.25 -11.96 6.48
N LEU A 91 -6.20 -12.73 6.18
CA LEU A 91 -6.22 -13.68 5.07
C LEU A 91 -7.24 -14.77 5.45
N THR A 92 -8.53 -14.46 5.36
CA THR A 92 -9.59 -15.45 5.57
C THR A 92 -9.53 -16.44 4.43
N ASP A 93 -8.92 -17.58 4.74
CA ASP A 93 -8.96 -18.89 4.07
C ASP A 93 -9.58 -18.95 2.67
N LYS A 94 -8.82 -19.49 1.71
CA LYS A 94 -9.21 -20.73 1.02
C LYS A 94 -8.05 -21.34 0.22
N LYS A 95 -7.67 -22.53 0.68
CA LYS A 95 -7.16 -23.69 -0.08
C LYS A 95 -7.19 -23.46 -1.61
N GLU A 96 -6.01 -23.36 -2.23
CA GLU A 96 -5.70 -23.32 -3.68
C GLU A 96 -5.38 -21.96 -4.35
N GLU A 97 -5.43 -20.82 -3.66
CA GLU A 97 -5.08 -19.52 -4.27
C GLU A 97 -3.57 -19.20 -4.23
N LYS A 98 -3.04 -18.57 -5.30
CA LYS A 98 -1.64 -18.11 -5.43
C LYS A 98 -1.15 -17.45 -4.14
N GLN A 99 0.14 -17.62 -3.81
CA GLN A 99 0.74 -16.93 -2.67
C GLN A 99 0.53 -15.41 -2.81
N THR A 100 0.10 -14.73 -1.74
CA THR A 100 -0.13 -13.27 -1.77
C THR A 100 1.02 -12.52 -1.11
N VAL A 101 1.47 -11.43 -1.73
CA VAL A 101 2.38 -10.46 -1.13
C VAL A 101 1.69 -9.11 -0.96
N ARG A 102 1.71 -8.57 0.26
CA ARG A 102 1.18 -7.23 0.57
C ARG A 102 2.30 -6.19 0.62
N ILE A 103 2.08 -5.07 -0.05
CA ILE A 103 3.01 -3.95 -0.14
C ILE A 103 2.31 -2.70 0.37
N VAL A 104 2.99 -1.97 1.23
CA VAL A 104 2.61 -0.62 1.65
C VAL A 104 3.71 0.32 1.15
N THR A 105 3.36 1.35 0.39
CA THR A 105 4.32 2.25 -0.28
C THR A 105 3.73 3.64 -0.58
N GLY A 106 4.51 4.50 -1.24
CA GLY A 106 4.09 5.81 -1.77
C GLY A 106 4.51 7.03 -0.94
N SER A 107 4.75 6.87 0.37
CA SER A 107 5.17 7.97 1.25
C SER A 107 5.94 7.47 2.46
N LEU A 108 7.14 8.03 2.70
CA LEU A 108 7.93 7.71 3.91
C LEU A 108 7.22 8.15 5.21
N TYR A 109 6.43 9.23 5.16
CA TYR A 109 5.64 9.69 6.30
C TYR A 109 4.54 8.68 6.63
N PHE A 110 3.85 8.19 5.60
CA PHE A 110 2.84 7.15 5.75
C PHE A 110 3.43 5.85 6.30
N LEU A 111 4.57 5.40 5.77
CA LEU A 111 5.26 4.21 6.27
C LEU A 111 5.68 4.35 7.73
N SER A 112 6.01 5.58 8.18
CA SER A 112 6.31 5.84 9.58
C SER A 112 5.09 5.58 10.48
N GLN A 113 3.90 6.04 10.07
CA GLN A 113 2.66 5.81 10.81
C GLN A 113 2.28 4.32 10.83
N VAL A 114 2.35 3.65 9.67
CA VAL A 114 2.10 2.21 9.57
C VAL A 114 3.06 1.41 10.44
N ARG A 115 4.35 1.78 10.47
CA ARG A 115 5.32 1.12 11.38
C ARG A 115 4.97 1.33 12.84
N ALA A 116 4.64 2.55 13.25
CA ALA A 116 4.27 2.85 14.63
C ALA A 116 3.05 2.01 15.07
N TYR A 117 2.00 2.03 14.26
CA TYR A 117 0.79 1.26 14.49
C TYR A 117 1.02 -0.26 14.59
N LEU A 118 1.82 -0.82 13.68
CA LEU A 118 2.14 -2.25 13.74
C LEU A 118 2.99 -2.62 14.97
N MET A 119 3.79 -1.69 15.51
CA MET A 119 4.55 -1.92 16.74
C MET A 119 3.67 -1.84 17.98
N GLU A 120 2.75 -0.87 18.04
CA GLU A 120 1.76 -0.76 19.11
C GLU A 120 0.88 -2.01 19.16
N ARG A 121 0.35 -2.44 18.00
CA ARG A 121 -0.41 -3.69 17.84
C ARG A 121 0.34 -4.93 18.30
N LYS A 122 1.66 -5.02 18.04
CA LYS A 122 2.48 -6.13 18.53
C LYS A 122 2.59 -6.13 20.04
N ASN A 123 2.73 -4.96 20.66
CA ASN A 123 2.81 -4.83 22.11
C ASN A 123 1.46 -5.15 22.77
N GLU A 124 0.35 -4.76 22.16
CA GLU A 124 -1.01 -5.08 22.61
C GLU A 124 -1.34 -6.57 22.47
N ASN A 125 -0.85 -7.22 21.41
CA ASN A 125 -1.10 -8.63 21.12
C ASN A 125 -0.09 -9.61 21.77
N GLY A 126 0.84 -9.13 22.60
CA GLY A 126 1.62 -10.01 23.50
C GLY A 126 2.97 -9.47 23.95
N TYR A 127 3.10 -9.16 25.24
CA TYR A 127 3.86 -9.93 26.25
C TYR A 127 3.64 -9.27 27.62
N THR A 128 2.71 -9.82 28.42
CA THR A 128 2.91 -9.81 29.88
C THR A 128 4.23 -10.52 30.11
N LYS A 129 5.20 -9.81 30.69
CA LYS A 129 6.39 -10.41 31.27
C LYS A 129 5.92 -11.34 32.38
N ASP A 130 5.98 -12.65 32.13
CA ASP A 130 6.31 -13.63 33.16
C ASP A 130 7.81 -13.96 33.02
#